data_AF-A0A654BBS4-F1
#
_entry.id   AF-A0A654BBS4-F1
#
_cell.length_a   1.000
_cell.length_b   1.000
_cell.length_c   1.000
_cell.angle_alpha   90.00
_cell.angle_beta   90.00
_cell.angle_gamma   90.00
#
_symmetry.space_group_name_H-M   'P 1'
#
loop_
_entity.id
_entity.type
_entity.pdbx_description
1 polymer ?
#
loop_
_entity_poly.entity_id
_entity_poly.type
_entity_poly.pdbx_seq_one_letter_code
_entity_poly.pdbx_strand_id
1 'polypeptide(L)'
;MLIDIFVSNDDGHLRNTGYLYNDAFRTWQLSPCFDVVPRPSFAYERFLHVQVGQQGRVATLDNALSWHEKFGLTEQVACEYVAEAWNAVREWQQHFDECGVDARDIETVSPAFRNIDDIATPALRRKLP
;
A
#
# COMPACT_ATOMS: atom_id res chain seq x y z
N MET A 1 -5.02 0.30 1.34
CA MET A 1 -4.21 0.17 2.58
C MET A 1 -2.77 -0.22 2.30
N LEU A 2 -2.45 -1.45 1.89
CA LEU A 2 -1.05 -1.88 1.74
C LEU A 2 -0.30 -1.05 0.69
N ILE A 3 -0.93 -0.82 -0.48
CA ILE A 3 -0.41 0.09 -1.50
C ILE A 3 -0.18 1.49 -0.93
N ASP A 4 -1.11 2.02 -0.14
CA ASP A 4 -0.97 3.36 0.46
C ASP A 4 0.24 3.46 1.38
N ILE A 5 0.57 2.38 2.12
CA ILE A 5 1.79 2.31 2.92
C ILE A 5 3.02 2.37 2.01
N PHE A 6 3.06 1.56 0.96
CA PHE A 6 4.21 1.47 0.05
C PHE A 6 4.49 2.76 -0.72
N VAL A 7 3.46 3.49 -1.11
CA VAL A 7 3.62 4.72 -1.92
C VAL A 7 3.40 6.01 -1.12
N SER A 8 3.21 5.90 0.20
CA SER A 8 2.96 7.04 1.08
C SER A 8 1.75 7.87 0.67
N ASN A 9 0.68 7.19 0.26
CA ASN A 9 -0.59 7.82 -0.06
C ASN A 9 -1.34 8.14 1.25
N ASP A 10 -1.18 9.36 1.75
CA ASP A 10 -1.82 9.82 2.99
C ASP A 10 -3.28 10.30 2.79
N ASP A 11 -3.77 10.28 1.56
CA ASP A 11 -5.11 10.75 1.18
C ASP A 11 -6.09 9.62 0.83
N GLY A 12 -5.76 8.38 1.19
CA GLY A 12 -6.61 7.19 1.04
C GLY A 12 -7.86 7.21 1.95
N HIS A 13 -8.69 8.23 1.84
CA HIS A 13 -9.92 8.40 2.61
C HIS A 13 -11.08 7.57 2.03
N LEU A 14 -12.16 7.41 2.80
CA LEU A 14 -13.27 6.51 2.43
C LEU A 14 -13.98 6.88 1.11
N ARG A 15 -13.85 8.12 0.63
CA ARG A 15 -14.38 8.52 -0.69
C ARG A 15 -13.55 7.99 -1.87
N ASN A 16 -12.33 7.51 -1.60
CA ASN A 16 -11.46 6.84 -2.57
C ASN A 16 -11.67 5.31 -2.57
N THR A 17 -12.78 4.86 -1.95
CA THR A 17 -13.28 3.49 -2.05
C THR A 17 -14.57 3.50 -2.84
N GLY A 18 -14.54 2.88 -4.02
CA GLY A 18 -15.69 2.78 -4.91
C GLY A 18 -16.26 1.37 -4.99
N TYR A 19 -17.54 1.29 -5.35
CA TYR A 19 -18.20 0.04 -5.68
C TYR A 19 -18.88 0.18 -7.04
N LEU A 20 -18.75 -0.85 -7.86
CA LEU A 20 -19.42 -0.95 -9.16
C LEU A 20 -20.62 -1.88 -9.01
N TYR A 21 -21.76 -1.45 -9.54
CA TYR A 21 -22.94 -2.30 -9.61
C TYR A 21 -22.83 -3.22 -10.84
N ASN A 22 -22.92 -4.52 -10.60
CA ASN A 22 -22.98 -5.53 -11.63
C ASN A 22 -24.44 -5.92 -11.88
N ASP A 23 -25.02 -5.41 -12.97
CA ASP A 23 -26.44 -5.62 -13.30
C ASP A 23 -26.77 -7.10 -13.58
N ALA A 24 -25.85 -7.81 -14.25
CA ALA A 24 -26.04 -9.21 -14.63
C ALA A 24 -26.23 -10.13 -13.41
N PHE A 25 -25.47 -9.88 -12.33
CA PHE A 25 -25.55 -10.66 -11.09
C PHE A 25 -26.33 -9.95 -9.98
N ARG A 26 -26.76 -8.70 -10.21
CA ARG A 26 -27.39 -7.81 -9.22
C ARG A 26 -26.59 -7.66 -7.93
N THR A 27 -25.27 -7.59 -8.04
CA THR A 27 -24.34 -7.48 -6.91
C THR A 27 -23.50 -6.21 -6.98
N TRP A 28 -22.99 -5.77 -5.83
CA TRP A 28 -21.95 -4.75 -5.77
C TRP A 28 -20.59 -5.43 -5.67
N GLN A 29 -19.63 -4.94 -6.45
CA GLN A 29 -18.25 -5.39 -6.42
C GLN A 29 -17.35 -4.20 -6.14
N LEU A 30 -16.19 -4.43 -5.52
CA LEU A 30 -15.20 -3.37 -5.32
C LEU A 30 -14.76 -2.85 -6.69
N SER A 31 -14.64 -1.53 -6.84
CA SER A 31 -14.04 -0.96 -8.05
C SER A 31 -12.55 -1.31 -8.13
N PRO A 32 -11.93 -1.20 -9.32
CA PRO A 32 -10.48 -1.06 -9.39
C PRO A 32 -9.99 0.06 -8.46
N CYS A 33 -8.75 -0.03 -8.01
CA CYS A 33 -8.11 1.02 -7.22
C CYS A 33 -7.98 2.30 -8.06
N PHE A 34 -8.26 3.46 -7.46
CA PHE A 34 -8.16 4.76 -8.11
C PHE A 34 -7.68 5.83 -7.11
N ASP A 35 -7.25 6.97 -7.64
CA ASP A 35 -6.79 8.14 -6.86
C ASP A 35 -5.71 7.78 -5.82
N VAL A 36 -4.74 6.97 -6.26
CA VAL A 36 -3.52 6.67 -5.52
C VAL A 36 -2.45 7.67 -5.95
N VAL A 37 -2.10 8.59 -5.06
CA VAL A 37 -1.12 9.64 -5.34
C VAL A 37 0.08 9.47 -4.41
N PRO A 38 1.25 9.04 -4.93
CA PRO A 38 2.45 8.99 -4.12
C PRO A 38 2.81 10.39 -3.62
N ARG A 39 2.91 10.58 -2.30
CA ARG A 39 3.30 11.86 -1.71
C ARG A 39 4.72 11.79 -1.14
N PRO A 40 5.69 12.49 -1.76
CA PRO A 40 7.06 12.53 -1.27
C PRO A 40 7.10 13.11 0.14
N SER A 41 7.82 12.42 1.02
CA SER A 41 8.03 12.86 2.39
C SER A 41 9.41 12.46 2.85
N PHE A 42 10.06 13.33 3.62
CA PHE A 42 11.33 13.03 4.29
C PHE A 42 11.13 12.54 5.73
N ALA A 43 9.88 12.50 6.21
CA ALA A 43 9.57 11.94 7.52
C ALA A 43 9.74 10.41 7.49
N TYR A 44 10.46 9.90 8.48
CA TYR A 44 10.63 8.46 8.68
C TYR A 44 9.31 7.81 9.13
N GLU A 45 8.66 8.40 10.13
CA GLU A 45 7.33 8.00 10.57
C GLU A 45 6.26 8.65 9.69
N ARG A 46 5.32 7.83 9.20
CA ARG A 46 4.25 8.26 8.30
C ARG A 46 2.91 7.72 8.79
N PHE A 47 1.84 8.45 8.52
CA PHE A 47 0.48 8.10 8.93
C PHE A 47 -0.45 8.10 7.73
N LEU A 48 -1.34 7.11 7.65
CA LEU A 48 -2.38 7.07 6.61
C LEU A 48 -3.63 7.83 7.05
N HIS A 49 -4.56 8.04 6.12
CA HIS A 49 -5.82 8.69 6.43
C HIS A 49 -6.68 7.87 7.40
N VAL A 50 -6.83 6.58 7.10
CA VAL A 50 -7.62 5.61 7.87
C VAL A 50 -6.74 4.76 8.77
N GLN A 51 -7.32 4.26 9.86
CA GLN A 51 -6.62 3.35 10.76
C GLN A 51 -6.30 2.03 10.07
N VAL A 52 -5.07 1.54 10.27
CA VAL A 52 -4.57 0.33 9.59
C VAL A 52 -4.29 -0.83 10.54
N GLY A 53 -4.20 -0.57 11.85
CA GLY A 53 -3.91 -1.61 12.83
C GLY A 53 -4.02 -1.16 14.28
N GLN A 54 -3.47 -1.97 15.19
CA GLN A 54 -3.45 -1.71 16.63
C GLN A 54 -2.75 -0.39 16.99
N GLN A 55 -1.76 0.03 16.20
CA GLN A 55 -1.02 1.29 16.38
C GLN A 55 -1.68 2.46 15.63
N GLY A 56 -2.99 2.39 15.39
CA GLY A 56 -3.72 3.47 14.72
C GLY A 56 -3.33 3.59 13.25
N ARG A 57 -2.96 4.81 12.85
CA ARG A 57 -2.69 5.19 11.45
C ARG A 57 -1.23 5.00 11.03
N VAL A 58 -0.36 4.52 11.93
CA VAL A 58 1.07 4.31 11.64
C VAL A 58 1.24 3.42 10.41
N ALA A 59 1.90 3.94 9.38
CA ALA A 59 2.03 3.29 8.08
C ALA A 59 3.19 2.27 8.08
N THR A 60 3.03 1.16 8.79
CA THR A 60 3.98 0.04 8.76
C THR A 60 3.26 -1.27 8.46
N LEU A 61 3.99 -2.23 7.87
CA LEU A 61 3.46 -3.54 7.55
C LEU A 61 3.15 -4.34 8.82
N ASP A 62 3.98 -4.23 9.86
CA ASP A 62 3.70 -4.82 11.17
C ASP A 62 2.38 -4.29 11.77
N ASN A 63 2.11 -2.99 11.64
CA ASN A 63 0.84 -2.42 12.09
C ASN A 63 -0.33 -2.96 11.25
N ALA A 64 -0.22 -2.98 9.92
CA ALA A 64 -1.26 -3.54 9.05
C ALA A 64 -1.57 -5.01 9.38
N LEU A 65 -0.54 -5.83 9.60
CA LEU A 65 -0.71 -7.25 9.93
C LEU A 65 -1.30 -7.46 11.33
N SER A 66 -1.13 -6.53 12.26
CA SER A 66 -1.68 -6.67 13.63
C SER A 66 -3.20 -6.91 13.68
N TRP A 67 -3.92 -6.67 12.58
CA TRP A 67 -5.35 -6.90 12.42
C TRP A 67 -5.72 -7.99 11.41
N HIS A 68 -4.79 -8.81 10.92
CA HIS A 68 -5.10 -9.84 9.91
C HIS A 68 -6.29 -10.74 10.33
N GLU A 69 -6.39 -11.10 11.61
CA GLU A 69 -7.49 -11.91 12.15
C GLU A 69 -8.85 -11.20 12.10
N LYS A 70 -8.88 -9.86 12.22
CA LYS A 70 -10.12 -9.08 12.09
C LYS A 70 -10.70 -9.13 10.68
N PHE A 71 -9.85 -9.42 9.69
CA PHE A 71 -10.25 -9.63 8.30
C PHE A 71 -10.50 -11.12 7.98
N GLY A 72 -10.46 -12.01 8.98
CA GLY A 72 -10.63 -13.44 8.79
C GLY A 72 -9.45 -14.11 8.07
N LEU A 73 -8.28 -13.48 8.06
CA LEU A 73 -7.08 -13.97 7.39
C LEU A 73 -6.16 -14.69 8.38
N THR A 74 -5.51 -15.76 7.92
CA THR A 74 -4.34 -16.30 8.61
C THR A 74 -3.15 -15.36 8.42
N GLU A 75 -2.15 -15.45 9.30
CA GLU A 75 -0.92 -14.65 9.15
C GLU A 75 -0.24 -14.93 7.80
N GLN A 76 -0.21 -16.21 7.38
CA GLN A 76 0.38 -16.60 6.09
C GLN A 76 -0.31 -15.90 4.90
N VAL A 77 -1.64 -15.94 4.82
CA VAL A 77 -2.38 -15.29 3.73
C VAL A 77 -2.21 -13.76 3.77
N ALA A 78 -2.14 -13.17 4.96
CA ALA A 78 -1.85 -11.74 5.08
C ALA A 78 -0.44 -11.38 4.58
N CYS A 79 0.56 -12.22 4.85
CA CYS A 79 1.91 -12.07 4.29
C CYS A 79 1.92 -12.20 2.76
N GLU A 80 1.12 -13.10 2.19
CA GLU A 80 0.95 -13.24 0.74
C GLU A 80 0.40 -11.95 0.10
N TYR A 81 -0.60 -11.31 0.72
CA TYR A 81 -1.11 -10.01 0.24
C TYR A 81 -0.08 -8.87 0.35
N VAL A 82 0.79 -8.89 1.38
CA VAL A 82 1.92 -7.95 1.44
C VAL A 82 2.87 -8.17 0.29
N ALA A 83 3.20 -9.42 -0.04
CA ALA A 83 4.08 -9.73 -1.15
C ALA A 83 3.46 -9.33 -2.49
N GLU A 84 2.16 -9.54 -2.69
CA GLU A 84 1.43 -9.09 -3.87
C GLU A 84 1.53 -7.57 -4.03
N ALA A 85 1.23 -6.82 -2.95
CA ALA A 85 1.33 -5.36 -2.96
C ALA A 85 2.78 -4.89 -3.22
N TRP A 86 3.77 -5.53 -2.61
CA TRP A 86 5.18 -5.22 -2.83
C TRP A 86 5.60 -5.47 -4.28
N ASN A 87 5.22 -6.61 -4.86
CA ASN A 87 5.52 -6.95 -6.25
C ASN A 87 4.91 -5.93 -7.23
N ALA A 88 3.73 -5.39 -6.92
CA ALA A 88 3.11 -4.35 -7.73
C ALA A 88 3.85 -3.00 -7.69
N VAL A 89 4.59 -2.69 -6.62
CA VAL A 89 5.24 -1.37 -6.45
C VAL A 89 6.76 -1.38 -6.61
N ARG A 90 7.44 -2.50 -6.40
CA ARG A 90 8.91 -2.51 -6.20
C ARG A 90 9.70 -2.09 -7.45
N GLU A 91 9.10 -2.27 -8.62
CA GLU A 91 9.68 -1.94 -9.94
C GLU A 91 9.20 -0.58 -10.46
N TRP A 92 8.61 0.26 -9.62
CA TRP A 92 8.02 1.55 -10.03
C TRP A 92 9.00 2.45 -10.79
N GLN A 93 10.28 2.49 -10.41
CA GLN A 93 11.30 3.32 -11.08
C GLN A 93 11.49 2.90 -12.53
N GLN A 94 11.65 1.59 -12.75
CA GLN A 94 11.79 1.02 -14.10
C GLN A 94 10.53 1.27 -14.91
N HIS A 95 9.34 1.09 -14.30
CA HIS A 95 8.09 1.34 -14.98
C HIS A 95 7.93 2.81 -15.42
N PHE A 96 8.36 3.75 -14.58
CA PHE A 96 8.31 5.18 -14.90
C PHE A 96 9.31 5.53 -16.01
N ASP A 97 10.51 4.96 -15.97
CA ASP A 97 11.53 5.10 -17.02
C ASP A 97 11.03 4.57 -18.37
N GLU A 98 10.44 3.37 -18.39
CA GLU A 98 9.83 2.76 -19.58
C GLU A 98 8.67 3.60 -20.15
N CYS A 99 7.99 4.36 -19.29
CA CYS A 99 6.94 5.30 -19.68
C CYS A 99 7.47 6.68 -20.11
N GLY A 100 8.79 6.90 -20.07
CA GLY A 100 9.44 8.15 -20.50
C GLY A 100 9.32 9.30 -19.51
N VAL A 101 9.12 9.03 -18.22
CA VAL A 101 9.15 10.06 -17.17
C VAL A 101 10.57 10.62 -17.04
N ASP A 102 10.70 11.95 -16.90
CA ASP A 102 12.01 12.60 -16.75
C ASP A 102 12.71 12.09 -15.48
N ALA A 103 14.01 11.81 -15.58
CA ALA A 103 14.79 11.30 -14.46
C ALA A 103 14.70 12.20 -13.20
N ARG A 104 14.55 13.52 -13.38
CA ARG A 104 14.37 14.48 -12.27
C ARG A 104 13.03 14.30 -11.58
N ASP A 105 11.97 13.97 -12.32
CA ASP A 105 10.64 13.72 -11.75
C ASP A 105 10.64 12.37 -11.02
N ILE A 106 11.31 11.34 -11.57
CA ILE A 106 11.54 10.06 -10.88
C ILE A 106 12.29 10.29 -9.56
N GLU A 107 13.37 11.08 -9.57
CA GLU A 107 14.13 11.42 -8.37
C GLU A 107 13.26 12.20 -7.36
N THR A 108 12.47 13.15 -7.84
CA THR A 108 11.56 13.98 -7.02
C THR A 108 10.50 13.16 -6.32
N VAL A 109 9.91 12.17 -7.00
CA VAL A 109 8.85 11.32 -6.42
C VAL A 109 9.41 10.18 -5.57
N SER A 110 10.68 9.81 -5.74
CA SER A 110 11.32 8.67 -5.08
C SER A 110 11.08 8.58 -3.57
N PRO A 111 11.13 9.67 -2.77
CA PRO A 111 10.87 9.59 -1.33
C PRO A 111 9.45 9.13 -0.96
N ALA A 112 8.49 9.12 -1.90
CA ALA A 112 7.13 8.59 -1.68
C ALA A 112 7.11 7.06 -1.63
N PHE A 113 7.96 6.41 -2.42
CA PHE A 113 8.02 4.96 -2.54
C PHE A 113 8.95 4.38 -1.47
N ARG A 114 8.41 3.51 -0.62
CA ARG A 114 9.09 3.01 0.56
C ARG A 114 9.70 1.64 0.30
N ASN A 115 10.95 1.47 0.71
CA ASN A 115 11.55 0.14 0.73
C ASN A 115 10.86 -0.71 1.80
N ILE A 116 10.64 -1.98 1.49
CA ILE A 116 9.99 -2.92 2.41
C ILE A 116 10.73 -3.04 3.75
N ASP A 117 12.06 -2.92 3.73
CA ASP A 117 12.89 -3.02 4.94
C ASP A 117 12.79 -1.79 5.85
N ASP A 118 12.27 -0.65 5.34
CA ASP A 118 12.00 0.55 6.15
C ASP A 118 10.63 0.50 6.84
N ILE A 119 9.76 -0.45 6.43
CA ILE A 119 8.36 -0.51 6.86
C ILE A 119 7.94 -1.85 7.44
N ALA A 120 8.84 -2.84 7.45
CA ALA A 120 8.69 -4.12 8.12
C ALA A 120 9.83 -4.34 9.12
N THR A 121 9.50 -4.87 10.30
CA THR A 121 10.55 -5.35 11.20
C THR A 121 11.32 -6.52 10.58
N PRO A 122 12.59 -6.77 10.99
CA PRO A 122 13.32 -7.95 10.52
C PRO A 122 12.62 -9.27 10.83
N ALA A 123 11.80 -9.32 11.89
CA ALA A 123 11.00 -10.49 12.22
C ALA A 123 9.89 -10.73 11.21
N LEU A 124 9.13 -9.68 10.85
CA LEU A 124 8.12 -9.76 9.80
C LEU A 124 8.76 -10.06 8.44
N ARG A 125 9.87 -9.39 8.10
CA ARG A 125 10.54 -9.57 6.80
C ARG A 125 10.88 -11.03 6.50
N ARG A 126 11.27 -11.81 7.53
CA ARG A 126 11.55 -13.26 7.43
C ARG A 126 10.32 -14.13 7.19
N LYS A 127 9.12 -13.62 7.46
CA LYS A 127 7.85 -14.32 7.22
C LYS A 127 7.25 -14.03 5.86
N LEU A 128 7.69 -12.95 5.20
CA LEU A 128 7.23 -12.61 3.87
C LEU A 128 7.89 -13.54 2.84
N PRO A 129 7.13 -14.01 1.83
CA PRO A 129 7.67 -14.85 0.76
C PRO A 129 8.64 -14.09 -0.17
#